data_AF-K5WNQ9-F1
#
_entry.id   AF-K5WNQ9-F1
#
_cell.length_a   1.000
_cell.length_b   1.000
_cell.length_c   1.000
_cell.angle_alpha   90.00
_cell.angle_beta   90.00
_cell.angle_gamma   90.00
#
_symmetry.space_group_name_H-M   'P 1'
#
loop_
_entity.id
_entity.type
_entity.pdbx_description
1 polymer ?
#
loop_
_entity_poly.entity_id
_entity_poly.type
_entity_poly.pdbx_seq_one_letter_code
_entity_poly.pdbx_strand_id
1 'polypeptide(L)' 'CVLGTIVDSYYRGYDCIALRDCIATTSPQGGLENVFYNCGNSYGFVTDSDQVIQSAEKAAKKA' A
#
# COMPACT_ATOMS: atom_id res chain seq x y z
N CYS A 1 -6.30 8.22 8.24
CA CYS A 1 -5.77 9.02 7.10
C CYS A 1 -5.34 8.10 5.95
N VAL A 2 -4.41 7.16 6.17
CA VAL A 2 -3.84 6.30 5.11
C VAL A 2 -4.90 5.60 4.25
N LEU A 3 -5.85 4.88 4.83
CA LEU A 3 -6.90 4.19 4.06
C LEU A 3 -7.75 5.17 3.23
N GLY A 4 -8.11 6.32 3.78
CA GLY A 4 -8.86 7.34 3.05
C GLY A 4 -8.10 7.84 1.82
N THR A 5 -6.81 8.14 1.98
CA THR A 5 -5.94 8.55 0.85
C THR A 5 -5.82 7.46 -0.22
N ILE A 6 -5.72 6.19 0.18
CA ILE A 6 -5.67 5.06 -0.76
C ILE A 6 -6.98 4.95 -1.53
N VAL A 7 -8.14 5.03 -0.85
CA VAL A 7 -9.46 4.98 -1.49
C VAL A 7 -9.63 6.13 -2.48
N ASP A 8 -9.28 7.36 -2.10
CA ASP A 8 -9.37 8.52 -3.00
C ASP A 8 -8.45 8.39 -4.22
N SER A 9 -7.22 7.86 -4.02
CA SER A 9 -6.27 7.62 -5.11
C SER A 9 -6.75 6.54 -6.05
N TYR A 10 -7.30 5.44 -5.53
CA TYR A 10 -7.89 4.38 -6.34
C TYR A 10 -9.05 4.90 -7.20
N TYR A 11 -9.97 5.69 -6.62
CA TYR A 11 -11.07 6.30 -7.39
C TYR A 11 -10.61 7.30 -8.45
N ARG A 12 -9.41 7.86 -8.31
CA ARG A 12 -8.77 8.71 -9.32
C ARG A 12 -7.99 7.92 -10.37
N GLY A 13 -7.98 6.58 -10.29
CA GLY A 13 -7.35 5.70 -11.26
C GLY A 13 -5.85 5.47 -11.07
N TYR A 14 -5.31 5.73 -9.88
CA TYR A 14 -3.90 5.42 -9.58
C TYR A 14 -3.72 3.94 -9.20
N ASP A 15 -2.63 3.35 -9.66
CA ASP A 15 -2.14 2.06 -9.16
C ASP A 15 -1.59 2.22 -7.73
N CYS A 16 -2.39 1.86 -6.74
CA CYS A 16 -2.04 2.06 -5.34
C CYS A 16 -1.25 0.88 -4.77
N ILE A 17 -0.20 1.20 -4.00
CA ILE A 17 0.63 0.22 -3.28
C ILE A 17 0.64 0.59 -1.79
N ALA A 18 0.15 -0.29 -0.94
CA ALA A 18 0.24 -0.16 0.51
C ALA A 18 1.45 -0.94 1.05
N LEU A 19 2.31 -0.26 1.81
CA LEU A 19 3.52 -0.83 2.41
C LEU A 19 3.24 -1.20 3.88
N ARG A 20 3.20 -2.50 4.21
CA ARG A 20 2.77 -2.95 5.55
C ARG A 20 3.69 -2.46 6.66
N ASP A 21 4.98 -2.47 6.38
CA ASP A 21 6.06 -2.00 7.26
C ASP A 21 6.13 -0.48 7.40
N CYS A 22 5.33 0.28 6.64
CA CYS A 22 5.29 1.75 6.67
C CYS A 22 3.91 2.31 7.06
N ILE A 23 2.98 1.47 7.52
CA ILE A 23 1.63 1.90 7.94
C ILE A 23 1.42 1.47 9.39
N ALA A 24 1.12 2.44 10.25
CA ALA A 24 0.84 2.21 11.66
C ALA A 24 -0.45 2.93 12.08
N THR A 25 -1.08 2.41 13.13
CA THR A 25 -2.26 3.03 13.74
C THR A 25 -2.28 2.74 15.23
N THR A 26 -2.86 3.65 16.01
CA THR A 26 -3.18 3.44 17.44
C THR A 26 -4.61 2.91 17.64
N SER A 27 -5.31 2.57 16.54
CA SER A 27 -6.63 1.95 16.59
C SER A 27 -6.59 0.57 17.28
N PRO A 28 -7.72 0.09 17.81
CA PRO A 28 -7.80 -1.25 18.38
C PRO A 28 -7.42 -2.36 17.40
N GLN A 29 -7.18 -3.55 17.94
CA GLN A 29 -6.93 -4.77 17.18
C GLN A 29 -7.97 -4.95 16.07
N GLY A 30 -7.52 -5.27 14.85
CA GLY A 30 -8.35 -5.35 13.65
C GLY A 30 -8.33 -4.07 12.81
N GLY A 31 -7.95 -2.92 13.38
CA GLY A 31 -7.90 -1.66 12.65
C GLY A 31 -6.86 -1.65 11.53
N LEU A 32 -5.65 -2.14 11.81
CA LEU A 32 -4.58 -2.22 10.81
C LEU A 32 -4.85 -3.33 9.79
N GLU A 33 -5.35 -4.46 10.25
CA GLU A 33 -5.72 -5.62 9.43
C GLU A 33 -6.83 -5.27 8.44
N ASN A 34 -7.82 -4.45 8.87
CA ASN A 34 -8.86 -3.95 7.98
C ASN A 34 -8.27 -3.11 6.83
N VAL A 35 -7.29 -2.25 7.10
CA VAL A 35 -6.61 -1.47 6.05
C VAL A 35 -5.97 -2.41 5.03
N PHE A 36 -5.13 -3.36 5.47
CA PHE A 36 -4.43 -4.25 4.56
C PHE A 36 -5.38 -5.20 3.79
N TYR A 37 -6.42 -5.71 4.45
CA TYR A 37 -7.42 -6.54 3.80
C TYR A 37 -8.11 -5.79 2.65
N ASN A 38 -8.57 -4.56 2.89
CA ASN A 38 -9.24 -3.78 1.85
C ASN A 38 -8.27 -3.35 0.74
N CYS A 39 -7.07 -2.89 1.10
CA CYS A 39 -6.07 -2.49 0.11
C CYS A 39 -5.73 -3.62 -0.86
N GLY A 40 -5.51 -4.84 -0.36
CA GLY A 40 -5.11 -5.98 -1.20
C GLY A 40 -6.23 -6.62 -2.00
N ASN A 41 -7.50 -6.41 -1.62
CA ASN A 41 -8.65 -7.03 -2.30
C ASN A 41 -9.45 -6.05 -3.16
N SER A 42 -9.32 -4.74 -2.94
CA SER A 42 -10.20 -3.75 -3.58
C SER A 42 -9.49 -2.52 -4.13
N TYR A 43 -8.38 -2.09 -3.53
CA TYR A 43 -7.80 -0.78 -3.83
C TYR A 43 -6.40 -0.83 -4.45
N GLY A 44 -5.80 -2.00 -4.63
CA GLY A 44 -4.49 -2.17 -5.26
C GLY A 44 -3.70 -3.34 -4.68
N PHE A 45 -2.44 -3.09 -4.34
CA PHE A 45 -1.49 -4.11 -3.89
C PHE A 45 -1.00 -3.84 -2.48
N VAL A 46 -0.64 -4.91 -1.77
CA VAL A 46 -0.01 -4.84 -0.45
C VAL A 46 1.33 -5.55 -0.49
N THR A 47 2.40 -4.84 -0.11
CA THR A 47 3.78 -5.34 -0.10
C THR A 47 4.57 -4.71 1.05
N ASP A 48 5.88 -4.90 1.08
CA ASP A 48 6.80 -4.29 2.04
C ASP A 48 7.82 -3.40 1.30
N SER A 49 8.40 -2.42 2.02
CA SER A 49 9.28 -1.42 1.43
C SER A 49 10.49 -2.02 0.69
N ASP A 50 11.08 -3.09 1.22
CA ASP A 50 12.21 -3.80 0.60
C ASP A 50 11.89 -4.29 -0.82
N GLN A 51 10.69 -4.81 -1.05
CA GLN A 51 10.29 -5.30 -2.38
C GLN A 51 10.14 -4.16 -3.39
N VAL A 52 9.64 -3.00 -2.93
CA VAL A 52 9.51 -1.81 -3.78
C VAL A 52 10.89 -1.26 -4.13
N ILE A 53 11.80 -1.14 -3.17
CA ILE A 53 13.17 -0.66 -3.39
C ILE A 53 13.88 -1.56 -4.41
N GLN A 54 13.87 -2.89 -4.18
CA GLN A 54 14.49 -3.84 -5.10
C GLN A 54 13.89 -3.78 -6.52
N SER A 55 12.58 -3.58 -6.63
CA SER A 55 11.91 -3.48 -7.93
C SER A 55 12.24 -2.18 -8.65
N ALA A 56 12.30 -1.06 -7.92
CA ALA A 56 12.69 0.24 -8.46
C ALA A 56 14.14 0.24 -8.96
N GLU A 57 15.07 -0.34 -8.20
CA GLU A 57 16.47 -0.50 -8.62
C GLU A 57 16.61 -1.36 -9.88
N LYS A 58 15.85 -2.45 -9.97
CA LYS A 58 15.82 -3.31 -11.18
C LYS A 58 15.26 -2.56 -12.38
N ALA A 59 14.20 -1.76 -12.20
CA ALA A 59 13.62 -0.95 -13.26
C ALA A 59 14.60 0.12 -13.76
N ALA A 60 15.30 0.80 -12.86
CA ALA A 60 16.29 1.83 -13.20
C ALA A 60 17.48 1.27 -13.99
N LYS A 61 17.92 0.04 -13.72
CA LYS A 61 18.99 -0.63 -14.50
C LYS A 61 18.56 -1.08 -15.90
N LYS A 62 17.25 -1.08 -16.17
CA LYS A 62 16.65 -1.55 -17.42
C LYS A 62 16.29 -0.40 -18.37
N ALA A 63 16.27 0.83 -17.86
CA ALA A 63 16.08 2.07 -18.61
C ALA A 63 17.42 2.57 -19.16
#